data_AF-A0A851ICT3-F1
#
_entry.id   AF-A0A851ICT3-F1
#
_cell.length_a   1.000
_cell.length_b   1.000
_cell.length_c   1.000
_cell.angle_alpha   90.00
_cell.angle_beta   90.00
_cell.angle_gamma   90.00
#
_symmetry.space_group_name_H-M   'P 1'
#
loop_
_entity.id
_entity.type
_entity.pdbx_description
1 polymer ?
#
loop_
_entity_poly.entity_id
_entity_poly.type
_entity_poly.pdbx_seq_one_letter_code
_entity_poly.pdbx_strand_id
1 'polypeptide(L)' 'MGRIKSVHKVIENLEVKEAYAPCVSHFEEIKQNGHGIWDMMWDSFKFGYLQGMKAAKAERRRAV' A
#
# COMPACT_ATOMS: atom_id res chain seq x y z
N MET A 1 15.51 11.41 -5.76
CA MET A 1 14.55 11.13 -4.66
C MET A 1 15.29 11.22 -3.35
N GLY A 2 14.90 12.13 -2.46
CA GLY A 2 15.53 12.26 -1.14
C GLY A 2 15.34 10.98 -0.33
N ARG A 3 16.39 10.52 0.36
CA ARG A 3 16.34 9.32 1.20
C ARG A 3 15.35 9.56 2.35
N ILE A 4 14.40 8.64 2.57
CA ILE A 4 13.53 8.68 3.74
C ILE A 4 14.41 8.48 4.98
N LYS A 5 14.57 9.54 5.79
CA LYS A 5 15.44 9.52 6.99
C LYS A 5 14.82 8.73 8.14
N SER A 6 13.50 8.62 8.19
CA SER A 6 12.75 7.83 9.17
C SER A 6 11.46 7.33 8.54
N VAL A 7 11.36 6.01 8.35
CA VAL A 7 10.20 5.37 7.71
C VAL A 7 8.95 5.53 8.55
N HIS A 8 9.04 5.31 9.87
CA HIS A 8 7.91 5.44 10.79
C HIS A 8 7.29 6.84 10.78
N LYS A 9 8.11 7.89 10.85
CA LYS A 9 7.60 9.27 10.81
C LYS A 9 6.83 9.59 9.53
N VAL A 10 7.24 9.02 8.40
CA VAL A 10 6.55 9.22 7.12
C VAL A 10 5.24 8.44 7.09
N ILE A 11 5.20 7.23 7.65
CA ILE A 11 3.98 6.41 7.71
C ILE A 11 2.94 7.01 8.65
N GLU A 12 3.33 7.48 9.84
CA GLU A 12 2.39 8.04 10.83
C GLU A 12 1.65 9.29 10.32
N ASN A 13 2.27 10.07 9.44
CA ASN A 13 1.67 11.27 8.87
C ASN A 13 0.97 11.02 7.52
N LEU A 14 0.93 9.77 7.05
CA LEU A 14 0.32 9.43 5.77
C LEU A 14 -1.15 9.07 5.96
N GLU A 15 -2.03 9.91 5.42
CA GLU A 15 -3.45 9.58 5.30
C GLU A 15 -3.71 8.74 4.04
N VAL A 16 -4.36 7.60 4.22
CA VAL A 16 -4.84 6.75 3.13
C VAL A 16 -6.35 6.90 3.04
N LYS A 17 -6.86 7.34 1.89
CA LYS A 17 -8.31 7.38 1.64
C LYS A 17 -8.89 5.97 1.81
N GLU A 18 -9.98 5.83 2.57
CA GLU A 18 -10.58 4.54 2.91
C GLU A 18 -10.85 3.65 1.69
N ALA A 19 -11.25 4.24 0.56
CA ALA A 19 -11.51 3.51 -0.69
C ALA A 19 -10.29 2.75 -1.27
N TYR A 20 -9.08 3.07 -0.82
CA TYR A 20 -7.83 2.42 -1.22
C TYR A 20 -7.12 1.76 -0.03
N ALA A 21 -7.72 1.80 1.17
CA ALA A 21 -7.15 1.22 2.35
C ALA A 21 -7.24 -0.31 2.30
N PRO A 22 -6.19 -1.04 2.71
CA PRO A 22 -6.26 -2.48 2.86
C PRO A 22 -7.18 -2.83 4.05
N CYS A 23 -8.08 -3.80 3.89
CA CYS A 23 -8.76 -4.48 4.99
C CYS A 23 -8.05 -5.79 5.38
N VAL A 24 -8.43 -6.34 6.54
CA VAL A 24 -7.83 -7.55 7.13
C VAL A 24 -7.84 -8.73 6.14
N SER A 25 -8.94 -8.93 5.41
CA SER A 25 -9.06 -10.06 4.48
C SER A 25 -8.02 -10.03 3.36
N HIS A 26 -7.57 -8.84 2.91
CA HIS A 26 -6.48 -8.76 1.93
C HIS A 26 -5.15 -9.27 2.50
N PHE A 27 -4.85 -8.97 3.77
CA PHE A 27 -3.63 -9.46 4.42
C PHE A 27 -3.71 -10.95 4.73
N GLU A 28 -4.89 -11.46 5.06
CA GLU A 28 -5.13 -12.90 5.21
C GLU A 28 -4.90 -13.63 3.88
N GLU A 29 -5.43 -13.10 2.77
CA GLU A 29 -5.19 -13.66 1.44
C GLU A 29 -3.71 -13.67 1.07
N ILE A 30 -3.00 -12.55 1.31
CA ILE A 30 -1.55 -12.47 1.07
C ILE A 30 -0.80 -13.50 1.92
N LYS A 31 -1.16 -13.66 3.20
CA LYS A 31 -0.54 -14.62 4.11
C LYS A 31 -0.80 -16.07 3.67
N GLN A 32 -2.01 -16.39 3.21
CA GLN A 32 -2.39 -17.73 2.77
C GLN A 32 -1.63 -18.17 1.50
N ASN A 33 -1.23 -17.21 0.66
CA ASN A 33 -0.59 -17.48 -0.62
C ASN A 33 0.94 -17.29 -0.63
N GLY A 34 1.54 -16.74 0.43
CA GLY A 34 2.99 -16.52 0.53
C GLY A 34 3.77 -17.71 1.11
N HIS A 35 5.04 -17.87 0.74
CA HIS A 35 5.90 -18.96 1.24
C HIS A 35 6.73 -18.57 2.48
N GLY A 36 6.36 -17.49 3.16
CA GLY A 36 7.01 -17.05 4.40
C GLY A 36 6.79 -15.58 4.71
N ILE A 37 7.41 -15.12 5.79
CA ILE A 37 7.27 -13.74 6.27
C ILE A 37 7.79 -12.71 5.26
N TRP A 38 8.87 -13.03 4.54
CA TRP A 38 9.46 -12.12 3.55
C TRP A 38 8.59 -11.96 2.31
N ASP A 39 8.02 -13.05 1.81
CA ASP A 39 7.06 -13.02 0.72
C ASP A 39 5.81 -12.23 1.12
N MET A 40 5.28 -12.49 2.31
CA MET A 40 4.13 -11.76 2.85
C MET A 40 4.40 -10.25 2.94
N MET A 41 5.58 -9.84 3.42
CA MET A 41 5.97 -8.42 3.45
C MET A 41 6.08 -7.82 2.04
N TRP A 42 6.69 -8.55 1.11
CA TRP A 42 6.88 -8.10 -0.27
C TRP A 42 5.56 -8.00 -1.04
N ASP A 43 4.66 -8.96 -0.85
CA ASP A 43 3.32 -8.98 -1.43
C ASP A 43 2.44 -7.87 -0.83
N SER A 44 2.55 -7.61 0.46
CA SER A 44 1.88 -6.47 1.12
C SER A 44 2.35 -5.13 0.54
N PHE A 45 3.66 -4.99 0.28
CA PHE A 45 4.20 -3.81 -0.40
C PHE A 45 3.66 -3.67 -1.83
N LYS A 46 3.69 -4.75 -2.62
CA LYS A 46 3.13 -4.76 -3.99
C LYS A 46 1.64 -4.40 -4.01
N PHE A 47 0.87 -4.92 -3.05
CA PHE A 47 -0.54 -4.58 -2.90
C PHE A 47 -0.74 -3.08 -2.62
N GLY A 48 -0.01 -2.52 -1.66
CA GLY A 48 -0.05 -1.08 -1.37
C GLY A 48 0.34 -0.22 -2.57
N TYR A 49 1.37 -0.64 -3.32
CA TYR A 49 1.80 0.04 -4.55
C TYR A 49 0.69 0.06 -5.62
N LEU A 50 0.00 -1.07 -5.81
CA LEU A 50 -1.16 -1.17 -6.72
C LEU A 50 -2.31 -0.24 -6.29
N GLN A 51 -2.60 -0.15 -4.99
CA GLN A 51 -3.61 0.77 -4.48
C GLN A 51 -3.21 2.24 -4.73
N GLY A 52 -1.95 2.59 -4.52
CA GLY A 52 -1.42 3.92 -4.83
C GLY A 52 -1.55 4.28 -6.32
N MET A 53 -1.27 3.32 -7.22
CA MET A 53 -1.47 3.52 -8.66
C MET A 53 -2.95 3.74 -9.02
N LYS A 54 -3.87 2.99 -8.40
CA LYS A 54 -5.32 3.17 -8.60
C LYS A 54 -5.78 4.55 -8.12
N ALA A 55 -5.32 4.98 -6.94
CA ALA A 55 -5.62 6.30 -6.39
C ALA A 55 -5.11 7.41 -7.32
N ALA A 56 -3.85 7.34 -7.75
CA ALA A 56 -3.27 8.32 -8.66
C ALA A 56 -4.02 8.40 -10.00
N LYS A 57 -4.47 7.24 -10.54
CA LYS A 57 -5.27 7.20 -11.76
C LYS A 57 -6.66 7.83 -11.57
N ALA A 58 -7.29 7.61 -10.42
CA ALA A 58 -8.59 8.21 -10.11
C ALA A 58 -8.49 9.74 -9.96
N GLU A 59 -7.45 10.24 -9.28
CA GLU A 59 -7.21 11.69 -9.15
C GLU A 59 -6.97 12.34 -10.52
N ARG A 60 -6.17 11.69 -11.39
CA ARG A 60 -5.97 12.17 -12.77
C ARG A 60 -7.28 12.27 -13.56
N ARG A 61 -8.21 11.34 -13.37
CA ARG A 61 -9.53 11.36 -14.04
C ARG A 61 -10.47 12.45 -13.51
N ARG A 62 -10.29 12.88 -12.27
CA ARG A 62 -11.08 13.98 -11.67
C ARG A 62 -10.56 15.36 -12.09
N ALA A 63 -9.29 15.43 -12.49
CA ALA A 63 -8.63 16.66 -12.93
C ALA A 63 -8.85 16.98 -14.42
N VAL A 64 -9.52 16.09 -15.17
CA VAL A 64 -9.94 16.26 -16.57
C VAL A 64 -11.44 16.49 -16.60
#